data_AF-M0A6E3-F1
#
_entry.id   AF-M0A6E3-F1
#
_cell.length_a   1.000
_cell.length_b   1.000
_cell.length_c   1.000
_cell.angle_alpha   90.00
_cell.angle_beta   90.00
_cell.angle_gamma   90.00
#
_symmetry.space_group_name_H-M   'P 1'
#
loop_
_entity.id
_entity.type
_entity.pdbx_description
1 polymer ?
#
loop_
_entity_poly.entity_id
_entity_poly.type
_entity_poly.pdbx_seq_one_letter_code
_entity_poly.pdbx_strand_id
1 'polypeptide(L)' 'MAATLTDDEVGKTVVDAEQKELGIVAKVEDGRAYVDPNPSVAEHVMAAVGWEGEDEEDYLVTEDMIASVGDEIVLQGDL' A
#
# COMPACT_ATOMS: atom_id res chain seq x y z
N MET A 1 -2.25 18.55 -6.29
CA MET A 1 -3.06 17.70 -7.19
C MET A 1 -3.29 16.44 -6.39
N ALA A 2 -4.55 16.07 -6.15
CA ALA A 2 -4.85 14.84 -5.44
C ALA A 2 -4.37 13.67 -6.30
N ALA A 3 -3.67 12.73 -5.67
CA ALA A 3 -3.06 11.61 -6.36
C ALA A 3 -4.16 10.57 -6.59
N THR A 4 -4.76 10.57 -7.78
CA THR A 4 -5.94 9.76 -8.07
C THR A 4 -5.54 8.29 -8.21
N LEU A 5 -6.09 7.44 -7.35
CA LEU A 5 -5.98 5.99 -7.48
C LEU A 5 -6.91 5.50 -8.61
N THR A 6 -6.32 5.10 -9.74
CA THR A 6 -7.03 4.48 -10.87
C THR A 6 -6.49 3.08 -11.16
N ASP A 7 -7.15 2.34 -12.05
CA ASP A 7 -6.71 0.99 -12.45
C ASP A 7 -5.33 0.98 -13.14
N ASP A 8 -4.86 2.11 -13.67
CA ASP A 8 -3.47 2.28 -14.14
C ASP A 8 -2.42 2.08 -13.04
N GLU A 9 -2.81 2.22 -11.78
CA GLU A 9 -1.93 2.02 -10.63
C GLU A 9 -1.81 0.55 -10.23
N VAL A 10 -2.63 -0.33 -10.82
CA VAL A 10 -2.57 -1.78 -10.58
C VAL A 10 -1.24 -2.35 -11.09
N GLY A 11 -0.59 -3.15 -10.25
CA GLY A 11 0.72 -3.72 -10.51
C GLY A 11 1.89 -2.80 -10.17
N LYS A 12 1.65 -1.56 -9.70
CA LYS A 12 2.71 -0.71 -9.20
C LYS A 12 3.20 -1.15 -7.84
N THR A 13 4.48 -0.90 -7.60
CA THR A 13 5.10 -1.10 -6.30
C THR A 13 4.59 -0.05 -5.32
N VAL A 14 4.21 -0.51 -4.14
CA VAL A 14 3.86 0.34 -3.01
C VAL A 14 5.01 0.34 -2.04
N VAL A 15 5.47 1.54 -1.69
CA VAL A 15 6.55 1.77 -0.76
C VAL A 15 6.07 2.64 0.38
N ASP A 16 6.77 2.55 1.50
CA ASP A 16 6.56 3.47 2.62
C ASP A 16 7.39 4.77 2.49
N ALA A 17 7.21 5.70 3.43
CA ALA A 17 7.99 6.93 3.56
C ALA A 17 9.52 6.68 3.64
N GLU A 18 9.95 5.51 4.12
CA GLU A 18 11.36 5.08 4.13
C GLU A 18 11.86 4.50 2.79
N GLN A 19 11.05 4.56 1.71
CA GLN A 19 11.28 3.83 0.44
C GLN A 19 11.41 2.32 0.60
N LYS A 20 10.79 1.78 1.64
CA LYS A 20 10.72 0.34 1.86
C LYS A 20 9.56 -0.22 1.04
N GLU A 21 9.85 -1.14 0.13
CA GLU A 21 8.82 -1.88 -0.58
C GLU A 21 7.93 -2.60 0.43
N LEU A 22 6.63 -2.31 0.39
CA LEU A 22 5.60 -2.96 1.21
C LEU A 22 4.93 -4.08 0.44
N GLY A 23 4.72 -3.87 -0.86
CA GLY A 23 4.01 -4.81 -1.72
C GLY A 23 3.69 -4.21 -3.09
N ILE A 24 2.67 -4.78 -3.73
CA ILE A 24 2.22 -4.41 -5.07
C ILE A 24 0.71 -4.22 -5.10
N VAL A 25 0.23 -3.26 -5.89
CA VAL A 25 -1.22 -3.03 -6.03
C VAL A 25 -1.86 -4.20 -6.78
N ALA A 26 -2.68 -4.98 -6.08
CA ALA A 26 -3.44 -6.09 -6.64
C ALA A 26 -4.65 -5.62 -7.45
N LYS A 27 -5.38 -4.62 -6.94
CA LYS A 27 -6.57 -4.04 -7.62
C LYS A 27 -6.85 -2.63 -7.12
N VAL A 28 -7.57 -1.84 -7.91
CA VAL A 28 -8.11 -0.54 -7.50
C VAL A 28 -9.62 -0.53 -7.71
N GLU A 29 -10.38 -0.22 -6.67
CA GLU A 29 -11.84 -0.17 -6.71
C GLU A 29 -12.36 1.00 -5.89
N ASP A 30 -13.28 1.80 -6.46
CA ASP A 30 -13.92 2.95 -5.78
C ASP A 30 -12.92 3.98 -5.21
N GLY A 31 -11.78 4.19 -5.90
CA GLY A 31 -10.70 5.07 -5.43
C GLY A 31 -9.86 4.48 -4.28
N ARG A 32 -9.95 3.16 -4.06
CA ARG A 32 -9.18 2.42 -3.06
C ARG A 32 -8.28 1.41 -3.74
N ALA A 33 -6.99 1.48 -3.47
CA ALA A 33 -6.03 0.48 -3.89
C ALA A 33 -5.99 -0.65 -2.86
N TYR A 34 -5.93 -1.87 -3.35
CA TYR A 34 -5.71 -3.09 -2.58
C TYR A 34 -4.30 -3.53 -2.89
N VAL A 35 -3.48 -3.67 -1.88
CA VAL A 35 -2.05 -3.91 -1.99
C VAL A 35 -1.75 -5.28 -1.41
N ASP A 36 -1.26 -6.19 -2.23
CA ASP A 36 -0.78 -7.49 -1.79
C ASP A 36 0.61 -7.29 -1.15
N PRO A 37 0.74 -7.44 0.18
CA PRO A 37 1.99 -7.20 0.88
C PRO A 37 2.96 -8.37 0.65
N ASN A 38 4.21 -8.04 0.34
CA ASN A 38 5.22 -9.07 0.18
C ASN A 38 5.48 -9.79 1.52
N PRO A 39 5.62 -11.14 1.53
CA PRO A 39 5.77 -11.91 2.76
C PRO A 39 7.01 -11.51 3.57
N SER A 40 8.08 -11.07 2.90
CA SER A 40 9.30 -10.55 3.54
C SER A 40 9.12 -9.21 4.28
N VAL A 41 8.07 -8.45 3.97
CA VAL A 41 7.81 -7.12 4.54
C VAL A 41 6.68 -7.19 5.56
N ALA A 42 5.68 -8.02 5.27
CA ALA A 42 4.65 -8.40 6.23
C ALA A 42 5.29 -8.81 7.56
N GLU A 43 6.36 -9.62 7.58
CA GLU A 43 7.02 -10.02 8.83
C GLU A 43 7.54 -8.85 9.69
N HIS A 44 8.03 -7.76 9.08
CA HIS A 44 8.55 -6.62 9.83
C HIS A 44 7.45 -5.65 10.29
N VAL A 45 6.46 -5.41 9.43
CA VAL A 45 5.38 -4.45 9.73
C VAL A 45 4.32 -5.07 10.66
N MET A 46 4.05 -6.38 10.52
CA MET A 46 3.21 -7.14 11.46
C MET A 46 3.72 -7.03 12.90
N ALA A 47 5.04 -7.03 13.09
CA ALA A 47 5.67 -6.96 14.42
C ALA A 47 5.62 -5.56 15.06
N ALA A 48 5.59 -4.49 14.26
CA ALA A 48 5.63 -3.10 14.74
C ALA A 48 4.22 -2.51 14.94
N VAL A 49 3.27 -2.86 14.08
CA VAL A 49 1.97 -2.17 13.99
C VAL A 49 0.82 -2.94 14.67
N GLY A 50 1.01 -4.22 15.05
CA GLY A 50 -0.05 -5.01 15.65
C GLY A 50 -1.16 -5.34 14.64
N TRP A 51 -0.76 -5.76 13.43
CA TRP A 51 -1.65 -6.35 12.44
C TRP A 51 -2.14 -7.73 12.91
N GLU A 52 -3.01 -7.75 13.93
CA GLU A 52 -3.94 -8.84 14.19
C GLU A 52 -5.21 -8.59 13.38
N GLY A 53 -5.08 -8.69 12.06
CA GLY A 53 -6.22 -8.73 11.14
C GLY A 53 -6.34 -10.15 10.62
N GLU A 54 -7.04 -11.00 11.38
CA GLU A 54 -7.60 -12.22 10.83
C GLU A 54 -8.49 -11.81 9.65
N ASP A 55 -8.23 -12.42 8.50
CA ASP A 55 -8.97 -12.33 7.24
C ASP A 55 -8.65 -11.14 6.31
N GLU A 56 -8.30 -11.52 5.08
CA GLU A 56 -8.24 -10.74 3.83
C GLU A 56 -6.84 -10.19 3.44
N GLU A 57 -6.26 -10.89 2.47
CA GLU A 57 -4.87 -10.92 1.96
C GLU A 57 -4.35 -9.60 1.36
N ASP A 58 -5.13 -8.50 1.37
CA ASP A 58 -4.81 -7.23 0.71
C ASP A 58 -4.91 -6.03 1.67
N TYR A 59 -3.87 -5.19 1.71
CA TYR A 59 -3.86 -3.91 2.43
C TYR A 59 -4.60 -2.83 1.64
N LEU A 60 -5.64 -2.25 2.25
CA LEU A 60 -6.44 -1.22 1.61
C LEU A 60 -5.80 0.17 1.79
N VAL A 61 -5.33 0.74 0.69
CA VAL A 61 -4.75 2.08 0.57
C VAL A 61 -5.79 3.04 0.00
N THR A 62 -6.00 4.16 0.69
CA THR A 62 -6.85 5.26 0.22
C THR A 62 -5.99 6.47 -0.17
N GLU A 63 -6.55 7.41 -0.93
CA GLU A 63 -5.86 8.63 -1.35
C GLU A 63 -5.32 9.46 -0.16
N ASP A 64 -5.99 9.43 1.00
CA ASP A 64 -5.54 10.11 2.24
C ASP A 64 -4.27 9.48 2.84
N MET A 65 -4.02 8.20 2.54
CA MET A 65 -2.82 7.48 2.98
C MET A 65 -1.66 7.64 2.01
N ILE A 66 -1.86 8.26 0.85
CA ILE A 66 -0.81 8.38 -0.18
C ILE A 66 -0.13 9.73 -0.08
N ALA A 67 1.19 9.70 0.11
CA ALA A 67 2.05 10.88 0.05
C ALA A 67 2.27 11.34 -1.39
N SER A 68 2.50 10.39 -2.31
CA SER A 68 2.76 10.67 -3.73
C SER A 68 2.45 9.45 -4.60
N VAL A 69 1.86 9.70 -5.77
CA VAL A 69 1.69 8.70 -6.83
C VAL A 69 2.59 9.09 -8.01
N GLY A 70 3.51 8.21 -8.38
CA GLY A 70 4.41 8.37 -9.52
C GLY A 70 4.65 7.04 -10.23
N ASP A 71 5.92 6.66 -10.40
CA ASP A 71 6.32 5.31 -10.82
C ASP A 71 5.98 4.26 -9.74
N GLU A 72 6.04 4.67 -8.47
CA GLU A 72 5.66 3.91 -7.28
C GLU A 72 4.65 4.69 -6.43
N ILE A 73 3.88 3.99 -5.59
CA ILE A 73 2.96 4.61 -4.64
C ILE A 73 3.67 4.75 -3.30
N VAL A 74 3.87 5.99 -2.85
CA VAL A 74 4.50 6.28 -1.56
C VAL A 74 3.43 6.54 -0.53
N LEU A 75 3.41 5.78 0.57
CA LEU A 75 2.48 6.00 1.67
C LEU A 75 2.95 7.14 2.60
N GLN A 76 1.97 7.89 3.09
CA GLN A 76 2.10 8.85 4.19
C GLN A 76 1.81 8.10 5.49
N GLY A 77 2.73 7.25 5.92
CA GLY A 77 2.67 6.54 7.19
C GLY A 77 4.07 6.33 7.73
N ASP A 78 4.21 6.31 9.05
CA ASP A 78 5.35 5.69 9.71
C ASP A 78 4.82 4.28 10.05
N LEU A 79 5.18 3.26 9.26
CA LEU A 79 4.82 1.85 9.52
C LEU A 79 5.94 1.10 10.25
#